data_AF-A0A838NK98-F1
#
_entry.id   AF-A0A838NK98-F1
#
_cell.length_a   1.000
_cell.length_b   1.000
_cell.length_c   1.000
_cell.angle_alpha   90.00
_cell.angle_beta   90.00
_cell.angle_gamma   90.00
#
_symmetry.space_group_name_H-M   'P 1'
#
loop_
_entity.id
_entity.type
_entity.pdbx_description
1 polymer ?
#
loop_
_entity_poly.entity_id
_entity_poly.type
_entity_poly.pdbx_seq_one_letter_code
_entity_poly.pdbx_strand_id
1 'polypeptide(L)' 'MNVTCPNCATVYRVDPAKVPEAGVRARCAVCSAVFAVAREQRVVEAPPPPARFTASPPAPAPLMPPPPASPP' A
#
# COMPACT_ATOMS: atom_id res chain seq x y z
N MET A 1 26.10 8.87 -1.47
CA MET A 1 24.86 8.98 -2.25
C MET A 1 24.21 10.33 -1.97
N ASN A 2 23.38 10.83 -2.90
CA ASN A 2 22.68 12.11 -2.71
C ASN A 2 21.21 11.83 -2.40
N VAL A 3 20.69 12.51 -1.39
CA VAL A 3 19.31 12.35 -0.95
C VAL A 3 18.64 13.71 -1.01
N THR A 4 17.53 13.80 -1.74
CA THR A 4 16.76 15.04 -1.90
C THR A 4 15.52 15.00 -1.02
N CYS A 5 15.29 16.06 -0.25
CA CYS A 5 14.07 16.18 0.54
C CYS A 5 12.86 16.40 -0.40
N PRO A 6 11.79 15.59 -0.31
CA PRO A 6 10.62 15.72 -1.20
C PRO A 6 9.75 16.94 -0.91
N ASN A 7 9.97 17.61 0.22
CA ASN A 7 9.15 18.74 0.67
C ASN A 7 9.76 20.10 0.27
N CYS A 8 11.08 20.26 0.43
CA CYS A 8 11.76 21.54 0.21
C CYS A 8 12.92 21.47 -0.81
N ALA A 9 13.06 20.33 -1.50
CA ALA A 9 14.10 20.08 -2.51
C ALA A 9 15.56 20.24 -2.04
N THR A 10 15.80 20.30 -0.73
CA THR A 10 17.17 20.37 -0.17
C THR A 10 17.92 19.06 -0.44
N VAL A 11 19.14 19.15 -0.95
CA VAL A 11 20.01 18.01 -1.27
C VAL A 11 21.02 17.78 -0.15
N TYR A 12 21.07 16.55 0.36
CA TYR A 12 22.01 16.10 1.38
C TYR A 12 22.98 15.06 0.82
N ARG A 13 24.26 15.19 1.17
CA ARG A 13 25.27 14.16 0.93
C ARG A 13 25.21 13.16 2.07
N VAL A 14 24.75 11.95 1.78
CA VAL A 14 24.63 10.87 2.76
C VAL A 14 25.67 9.80 2.45
N ASP A 15 26.35 9.34 3.48
CA ASP A 15 27.29 8.23 3.36
C ASP A 15 26.52 6.91 3.17
N PRO A 16 26.76 6.17 2.07
CA PRO A 16 26.02 4.94 1.80
C PRO A 16 26.36 3.81 2.78
N ALA A 17 27.50 3.86 3.49
CA ALA A 17 27.81 2.88 4.54
C ALA A 17 26.95 3.09 5.80
N LYS A 18 26.37 4.29 5.97
CA LYS A 18 25.46 4.61 7.07
C LYS A 18 23.99 4.30 6.77
N VAL A 19 23.66 3.93 5.53
CA VAL A 19 22.28 3.59 5.16
C VAL A 19 22.17 2.08 4.96
N PRO A 20 21.50 1.37 5.88
CA PRO A 20 21.33 -0.07 5.80
C PRO A 20 20.42 -0.43 4.61
N GLU A 21 20.48 -1.70 4.17
CA GLU A 21 19.65 -2.22 3.08
C GLU A 21 18.14 -2.09 3.38
N ALA A 22 17.76 -2.21 4.66
CA ALA A 22 16.39 -1.99 5.12
C ALA A 22 15.89 -0.53 5.00
N GLY A 23 16.79 0.41 4.69
CA GLY A 23 16.51 1.84 4.70
C GLY A 23 16.48 2.47 6.10
N VAL A 24 16.49 3.80 6.15
CA VAL A 24 16.47 4.60 7.38
C VAL A 24 15.48 5.76 7.27
N ARG A 25 14.95 6.23 8.41
CA ARG A 25 14.16 7.47 8.46
C ARG A 25 15.10 8.68 8.60
N ALA A 26 15.16 9.50 7.57
CA ALA A 26 15.90 10.76 7.60
C ALA A 26 14.97 11.91 7.99
N ARG A 27 15.47 12.84 8.82
CA ARG A 27 14.80 14.11 9.16
C ARG A 27 15.49 15.24 8.40
N CYS A 28 14.73 16.03 7.66
CA CYS A 28 15.23 17.24 7.02
C CYS A 28 15.58 18.30 8.06
N ALA A 29 16.79 18.85 8.02
CA ALA A 29 17.19 19.93 8.94
C ALA A 29 16.53 21.28 8.60
N VAL A 30 16.08 21.46 7.35
CA VAL A 30 15.48 22.71 6.86
C VAL A 30 13.99 22.79 7.20
N CYS A 31 13.20 21.79 6.80
CA CYS A 31 11.75 21.81 6.97
C CYS A 31 11.23 20.81 8.03
N SER A 32 12.12 20.09 8.72
CA SER A 32 11.77 19.05 9.70
C SER A 32 10.96 17.86 9.17
N ALA A 33 10.71 17.75 7.86
CA ALA A 33 10.02 16.61 7.27
C ALA A 33 10.81 15.30 7.46
N VAL A 34 10.11 14.22 7.77
CA VAL A 34 10.67 12.88 7.95
C VAL A 34 10.31 12.01 6.75
N PHE A 35 11.31 11.39 6.13
CA PHE A 35 11.12 10.57 4.92
C PHE A 35 12.05 9.35 4.91
N ALA A 36 11.67 8.30 4.19
CA ALA A 36 12.44 7.08 4.08
C ALA A 36 13.56 7.24 3.05
N VAL A 37 14.76 6.81 3.41
CA VAL A 37 15.94 6.75 2.54
C VAL A 37 16.38 5.29 2.49
N ALA A 38 16.13 4.65 1.36
CA ALA A 38 16.64 3.31 1.08
C ALA A 38 17.82 3.41 0.11
N ARG A 39 18.83 2.56 0.28
CA ARG A 39 19.81 2.30 -0.79
C ARG A 39 19.02 1.72 -1.95
N GLU A 40 19.25 2.16 -3.19
CA GLU A 40 18.52 1.74 -4.40
C GLU A 40 18.67 0.24 -4.69
N GLN A 41 18.09 -0.59 -3.84
CA GLN A 41 17.74 -1.96 -4.15
C GLN A 41 16.33 -1.82 -4.64
N ARG A 42 16.19 -1.83 -5.96
CA ARG A 42 14.97 -2.03 -6.72
C ARG A 42 13.90 -2.71 -5.85
N VAL A 43 13.17 -1.93 -5.06
CA VAL A 43 11.95 -2.37 -4.42
C VAL A 43 11.01 -2.34 -5.59
N VAL A 44 10.84 -3.51 -6.20
CA VAL A 44 9.60 -3.81 -6.91
C VAL A 44 8.53 -3.35 -5.95
N GLU A 45 7.89 -2.24 -6.28
CA GLU A 45 6.71 -1.72 -5.62
C GLU A 45 5.80 -2.93 -5.50
N ALA A 46 5.76 -3.56 -4.33
CA ALA A 46 4.77 -4.57 -4.07
C ALA A 46 3.47 -3.76 -4.11
N PRO A 47 2.61 -3.98 -5.12
CA PRO A 47 1.34 -3.28 -5.15
C PRO A 47 0.68 -3.52 -3.80
N PRO A 48 -0.08 -2.55 -3.26
CA PRO A 48 -0.85 -2.79 -2.05
C PRO A 48 -1.60 -4.10 -2.26
N PRO A 49 -1.57 -5.05 -1.29
CA PRO A 49 -2.32 -6.28 -1.45
C PRO A 49 -3.74 -5.87 -1.83
N PRO A 50 -4.33 -6.44 -2.91
CA PRO A 50 -5.66 -6.05 -3.31
C PRO A 50 -6.53 -6.21 -2.08
N ALA A 51 -7.21 -5.11 -1.69
CA ALA A 51 -8.22 -5.15 -0.67
C ALA A 51 -9.09 -6.36 -1.02
N ARG A 52 -9.04 -7.39 -0.18
CA ARG A 52 -9.85 -8.58 -0.37
C ARG A 52 -11.28 -8.08 -0.18
N PHE A 53 -11.93 -7.72 -1.28
CA PHE A 53 -13.36 -7.65 -1.34
C PHE A 53 -13.81 -9.07 -1.03
N THR A 54 -14.08 -9.34 0.25
CA THR A 54 -14.91 -10.47 0.64
C THR A 54 -16.24 -10.23 -0.04
N ALA A 55 -16.40 -10.88 -1.19
CA ALA A 55 -17.65 -10.88 -1.92
C ALA A 55 -18.76 -11.23 -0.91
N SER A 56 -19.66 -10.27 -0.72
CA SER A 56 -20.91 -10.51 -0.03
C SER A 56 -21.55 -11.75 -0.67
N PRO A 57 -21.94 -12.78 0.09
CA PRO A 57 -22.62 -13.92 -0.48
C PRO A 57 -23.87 -13.44 -1.22
N PRO A 58 -24.20 -13.99 -2.40
CA PRO A 58 -25.46 -13.67 -3.05
C PRO A 58 -26.60 -14.11 -2.14
N ALA A 59 -27.57 -13.22 -1.91
CA ALA A 59 -28.79 -13.54 -1.18
C ALA A 59 -29.49 -14.74 -1.85
N PRO A 60 -30.04 -15.70 -1.09
CA PRO A 60 -30.80 -16.80 -1.66
C PRO A 60 -32.02 -16.26 -2.41
N ALA A 61 -32.21 -16.72 -3.65
CA ALA A 61 -33.38 -16.39 -4.45
C ALA A 61 -34.68 -16.81 -3.71
N PRO A 62 -35.77 -16.03 -3.81
CA PRO A 62 -37.03 -16.39 -3.18
C PRO A 62 -37.59 -17.68 -3.80
N LEU A 63 -37.82 -18.69 -2.95
CA LEU A 63 -38.53 -19.91 -3.30
C LEU A 63 -40.00 -19.55 -3.60
N MET A 64 -40.33 -19.43 -4.87
CA MET A 64 -41.74 -19.39 -5.29
C MET A 64 -42.37 -20.76 -4.96
N PRO A 65 -43.50 -20.81 -4.23
CA PRO A 65 -44.18 -22.08 -3.95
C PRO A 65 -44.76 -22.68 -5.24
N PRO A 66 -44.83 -24.03 -5.34
CA PRO A 66 -45.40 -24.70 -6.52
C PRO A 66 -46.90 -24.42 -6.64
N PRO A 67 -47.47 -24.49 -7.86
CA PRO A 67 -48.89 -24.26 -8.08
C PRO A 67 -49.75 -25.32 -7.37
N PRO A 68 -50.98 -24.98 -6.98
CA PRO A 68 -51.88 -25.93 -6.33
C PRO A 68 -52.20 -27.09 -7.26
N ALA A 69 -52.13 -28.31 -6.73
CA ALA A 69 -52.58 -29.51 -7.43
C ALA A 69 -54.10 -29.44 -7.64
N SER A 70 -54.55 -29.62 -8.88
CA SER A 70 -55.97 -29.69 -9.22
C SER A 70 -56.62 -30.95 -8.61
N PRO A 71 -57.81 -30.86 -8.00
CA PRO A 71 -58.58 -32.04 -7.58
C PRO A 71 -59.35 -32.68 -8.76
N PRO A 72 -59.81 -33.95 -8.63
CA PRO A 72 -60.60 -34.66 -9.64
C PRO A 72 -62.05 -34.18 -9.75
#